data_AF-A0A8X7W812-F1
#
_entry.id   AF-A0A8X7W812-F1
#
_cell.length_a   1.000
_cell.length_b   1.000
_cell.length_c   1.000
_cell.angle_alpha   90.00
_cell.angle_beta   90.00
_cell.angle_gamma   90.00
#
_symmetry.space_group_name_H-M   'P 1'
#
loop_
_entity.id
_entity.type
_entity.pdbx_description
1 polymer ?
#
loop_
_entity_poly.entity_id
_entity_poly.type
_entity_poly.pdbx_seq_one_letter_code
_entity_poly.pdbx_strand_id
1 'polypeptide(L)'
;MVFALCIRRSASRLASLARTQAISSAVVVNRSSLVRNTSSPLRPFVSRSLLYSTSTSERLKSDQTLIQVIDSEIKDAFEEADVQREEETTGSGDFPFKIEDKPGHRTVTLTREYNGEQIRVEVSMPGSMDEHEDDVDDNEDGRNEKANETSIPLVVTVTKKSGLSLEFSCTAFPDEILIDGLSVNHPEKSSSSEEEQLAYDGPDFQELDENMRKSFHKFLEARGIKPSVTDFMYEYMMKKDSREYLLWLKNLKNFIQE
;
A
#
# COMPACT_ATOMS: atom_id res chain seq x y z
N MET A 1 28.04 14.27 13.73
CA MET A 1 28.08 13.72 12.36
C MET A 1 26.63 13.43 11.99
N VAL A 2 26.09 14.17 11.03
CA VAL A 2 24.70 14.02 10.58
C VAL A 2 24.76 13.14 9.33
N PHE A 3 24.15 11.96 9.37
CA PHE A 3 23.98 11.11 8.19
C PHE A 3 22.63 11.47 7.56
N ALA A 4 22.69 12.14 6.41
CA ALA A 4 21.54 12.34 5.53
C ALA A 4 21.26 11.02 4.77
N LEU A 5 20.05 10.49 4.90
CA LEU A 5 19.59 9.32 4.13
C LEU A 5 18.86 9.81 2.88
N CYS A 6 19.58 9.86 1.75
CA CYS A 6 18.99 10.05 0.44
C CYS A 6 18.40 8.72 -0.05
N ILE A 7 17.08 8.56 -0.02
CA ILE A 7 16.40 7.40 -0.62
C ILE A 7 16.27 7.65 -2.13
N ARG A 8 17.19 7.07 -2.92
CA ARG A 8 17.16 7.11 -4.38
C ARG A 8 16.25 6.00 -4.91
N ARG A 9 14.97 6.28 -5.15
CA ARG A 9 14.08 5.38 -5.91
C ARG A 9 14.53 5.32 -7.37
N SER A 10 15.02 4.15 -7.81
CA SER A 10 15.33 3.88 -9.21
C SER A 10 14.17 3.10 -9.83
N ALA A 11 13.43 3.72 -10.76
CA ALA A 11 12.40 3.05 -11.53
C ALA A 11 12.90 2.81 -12.96
N SER A 12 13.14 1.55 -13.31
CA SER A 12 13.41 1.10 -14.66
C SER A 12 12.09 0.85 -15.40
N ARG A 13 11.73 1.74 -16.34
CA ARG A 13 10.63 1.51 -17.29
C ARG A 13 11.21 0.88 -18.57
N LEU A 14 10.95 -0.41 -18.79
CA LEU A 14 11.15 -1.04 -20.10
C LEU A 14 9.84 -0.96 -20.89
N ALA A 15 9.85 -0.17 -21.96
CA ALA A 15 8.73 -0.05 -22.89
C ALA A 15 8.64 -1.30 -23.78
N SER A 16 7.50 -1.98 -23.74
CA SER A 16 7.12 -3.06 -24.67
C SER A 16 6.69 -2.45 -26.01
N LEU A 17 7.48 -2.67 -27.07
CA LEU A 17 7.09 -2.36 -28.45
C LEU A 17 6.20 -3.46 -29.01
N ALA A 18 4.91 -3.13 -29.20
CA ALA A 18 3.96 -3.96 -29.92
C ALA A 18 4.28 -3.99 -31.43
N ARG A 19 4.53 -5.18 -31.98
CA ARG A 19 4.58 -5.43 -33.43
C ARG A 19 3.24 -6.00 -33.88
N THR A 20 2.45 -5.20 -34.58
CA THR A 20 1.30 -5.66 -35.36
C THR A 20 1.79 -6.28 -36.67
N GLN A 21 1.41 -7.52 -36.94
CA GLN A 21 1.50 -8.12 -38.28
C GLN A 21 0.10 -8.25 -38.85
N ALA A 22 -0.12 -7.61 -40.00
CA ALA A 22 -1.34 -7.73 -40.77
C ALA A 22 -1.21 -8.87 -41.79
N ILE A 23 -2.27 -9.67 -41.92
CA ILE A 23 -2.42 -10.75 -42.91
C ILE A 23 -3.38 -10.24 -44.00
N SER A 24 -3.01 -10.40 -45.28
CA SER A 24 -3.88 -10.76 -46.43
C SER A 24 -3.07 -10.71 -47.74
N SER A 25 -2.89 -11.84 -48.45
CA SER A 25 -3.76 -12.46 -49.47
C SER A 25 -3.61 -11.86 -50.88
N ALA A 26 -2.96 -12.58 -51.81
CA ALA A 26 -3.32 -12.60 -53.23
C ALA A 26 -2.70 -13.79 -53.99
N VAL A 27 -3.51 -14.29 -54.92
CA VAL A 27 -3.45 -15.51 -55.73
C VAL A 27 -2.48 -15.40 -56.91
N VAL A 28 -1.74 -16.46 -57.25
CA VAL A 28 -1.31 -16.74 -58.64
C VAL A 28 -1.35 -18.25 -58.92
N VAL A 29 -1.82 -18.56 -60.14
CA VAL A 29 -2.27 -19.84 -60.68
C VAL A 29 -1.14 -20.61 -61.39
N ASN A 30 -1.11 -21.93 -61.14
CA ASN A 30 -0.77 -23.08 -62.00
C ASN A 30 0.44 -23.05 -62.97
N ARG A 31 1.29 -24.09 -62.88
CA ARG A 31 1.59 -25.01 -64.00
C ARG A 31 2.34 -26.26 -63.52
N SER A 32 1.82 -27.41 -63.91
CA SER A 32 2.38 -28.75 -63.73
C SER A 32 3.48 -29.08 -64.75
N SER A 33 4.53 -29.78 -64.31
CA SER A 33 5.22 -30.80 -65.13
C SER A 33 5.98 -31.80 -64.25
N LEU A 34 5.91 -33.06 -64.69
CA LEU A 34 6.47 -34.26 -64.09
C LEU A 34 7.97 -34.38 -64.41
N VAL A 35 8.83 -34.72 -63.43
CA VAL A 35 10.01 -35.57 -63.66
C VAL A 35 10.31 -36.41 -62.41
N ARG A 36 10.66 -37.68 -62.68
CA ARG A 36 10.93 -38.83 -61.83
C ARG A 36 12.44 -38.95 -61.56
N ASN A 37 12.91 -39.27 -60.33
CA ASN A 37 13.82 -40.42 -60.06
C ASN A 37 14.39 -40.53 -58.61
N THR A 38 14.18 -41.73 -58.04
CA THR A 38 15.11 -42.67 -57.36
C THR A 38 15.92 -42.35 -56.09
N SER A 39 15.80 -43.32 -55.15
CA SER A 39 16.78 -43.90 -54.20
C SER A 39 16.90 -43.37 -52.75
N SER A 40 16.63 -44.28 -51.80
CA SER A 40 16.98 -44.30 -50.36
C SER A 40 18.36 -45.02 -50.16
N PRO A 41 18.98 -45.28 -48.96
CA PRO A 41 18.64 -44.98 -47.55
C PRO A 41 19.82 -44.56 -46.58
N LEU A 42 19.47 -44.18 -45.33
CA LEU A 42 20.17 -44.33 -44.01
C LEU A 42 21.48 -43.56 -43.62
N ARG A 43 21.64 -43.36 -42.28
CA ARG A 43 22.40 -42.34 -41.48
C ARG A 43 23.88 -42.70 -41.16
N PRO A 44 24.70 -41.81 -40.53
CA PRO A 44 24.77 -41.82 -39.06
C PRO A 44 24.91 -40.44 -38.36
N PHE A 45 24.64 -40.49 -37.06
CA PHE A 45 24.80 -39.49 -36.01
C PHE A 45 26.14 -38.74 -36.04
N VAL A 46 26.08 -37.43 -35.76
CA VAL A 46 27.10 -36.76 -34.94
C VAL A 46 26.37 -36.07 -33.79
N SER A 47 26.36 -36.72 -32.64
CA SER A 47 26.09 -36.07 -31.36
C SER A 47 27.20 -35.06 -31.09
N ARG A 48 26.85 -33.78 -31.01
CA ARG A 48 27.51 -32.84 -30.09
C ARG A 48 26.44 -32.06 -29.35
N SER A 49 25.82 -32.76 -28.40
CA SER A 49 25.08 -32.14 -27.31
C SER A 49 26.09 -31.47 -26.37
N LEU A 50 26.35 -30.19 -26.57
CA LEU A 50 26.86 -29.30 -25.53
C LEU A 50 26.22 -27.93 -25.72
N LEU A 51 24.90 -27.87 -25.52
CA LEU A 51 24.30 -26.63 -25.05
C LEU A 51 24.66 -26.54 -23.56
N TYR A 52 25.80 -25.91 -23.28
CA TYR A 52 26.16 -25.50 -21.93
C TYR A 52 25.02 -24.63 -21.39
N SER A 53 24.26 -25.17 -20.44
CA SER A 53 23.20 -24.45 -19.72
C SER A 53 23.85 -23.55 -18.65
N THR A 54 24.57 -22.51 -19.08
CA THR A 54 25.16 -21.52 -18.16
C THR A 54 24.11 -20.67 -17.46
N SER A 55 22.91 -20.53 -18.06
CA SER A 55 21.81 -19.74 -17.51
C SER A 55 21.35 -20.22 -16.12
N THR A 56 21.32 -21.54 -15.91
CA THR A 56 20.92 -22.12 -14.61
C THR A 56 21.95 -21.83 -13.52
N SER A 57 23.25 -21.90 -13.83
CA SER A 57 24.31 -21.63 -12.87
C SER A 57 24.45 -20.15 -12.54
N GLU A 58 24.25 -19.25 -13.51
CA GLU A 58 24.29 -17.79 -13.27
C GLU A 58 23.07 -17.33 -12.48
N ARG A 59 21.87 -17.89 -12.74
CA ARG A 59 20.67 -17.65 -11.94
C ARG A 59 20.85 -18.07 -10.49
N LEU A 60 21.37 -19.28 -10.24
CA LEU A 60 21.60 -19.75 -8.86
C LEU A 60 22.60 -18.87 -8.11
N LYS A 61 23.60 -18.30 -8.80
CA LYS A 61 24.54 -17.34 -8.20
C LYS A 61 23.87 -16.01 -7.89
N SER A 62 23.06 -15.46 -8.81
CA SER A 62 22.34 -14.20 -8.56
C SER A 62 21.35 -14.34 -7.39
N ASP A 63 20.63 -15.45 -7.34
CA ASP A 63 19.63 -15.71 -6.30
C ASP A 63 20.34 -15.86 -4.94
N GLN A 64 21.49 -16.54 -4.88
CA GLN A 64 22.31 -16.62 -3.67
C GLN A 64 22.82 -15.25 -3.20
N THR A 65 23.30 -14.40 -4.11
CA THR A 65 23.74 -13.05 -3.73
C THR A 65 22.59 -12.22 -3.18
N LEU A 66 21.40 -12.32 -3.77
CA LEU A 66 20.22 -11.61 -3.30
C LEU A 66 19.74 -12.12 -1.94
N ILE A 67 19.75 -13.45 -1.73
CA ILE A 67 19.42 -14.06 -0.44
C ILE A 67 20.36 -13.55 0.66
N GLN A 68 21.67 -13.44 0.40
CA GLN A 68 22.63 -12.92 1.37
C GLN A 68 22.33 -11.47 1.77
N VAL A 69 21.97 -10.63 0.80
CA VAL A 69 21.59 -9.23 1.05
C VAL A 69 20.29 -9.16 1.86
N ILE A 70 19.30 -9.98 1.52
CA ILE A 70 18.03 -10.05 2.27
C ILE A 70 18.26 -10.57 3.68
N ASP A 71 19.19 -11.52 3.88
CA ASP A 71 19.52 -12.03 5.21
C ASP A 71 20.18 -10.99 6.11
N SER A 72 21.06 -10.15 5.56
CA SER A 72 21.56 -8.99 6.32
C SER A 72 20.44 -8.02 6.67
N GLU A 73 19.55 -7.73 5.73
CA GLU A 73 18.45 -6.81 5.95
C GLU A 73 17.44 -7.33 6.99
N ILE A 74 17.11 -8.63 6.96
CA ILE A 74 16.25 -9.28 7.97
C ILE A 74 16.87 -9.17 9.36
N LYS A 75 18.18 -9.32 9.46
CA LYS A 75 18.90 -9.21 10.74
C LYS A 75 18.76 -7.79 11.28
N ASP A 76 19.05 -6.80 10.46
CA ASP A 76 19.01 -5.39 10.85
C ASP A 76 17.57 -4.96 11.23
N ALA A 77 16.58 -5.32 10.42
CA ALA A 77 15.16 -5.03 10.70
C ALA A 77 14.64 -5.77 11.95
N PHE A 78 15.16 -6.96 12.26
CA PHE A 78 14.80 -7.69 13.48
C PHE A 78 15.36 -6.99 14.72
N GLU A 79 16.61 -6.54 14.67
CA GLU A 79 17.24 -5.80 15.78
C GLU A 79 16.47 -4.51 16.08
N GLU A 80 16.04 -3.77 15.05
CA GLU A 80 15.20 -2.57 15.21
C GLU A 80 13.84 -2.89 15.84
N ALA A 81 13.13 -3.90 15.32
CA ALA A 81 11.81 -4.27 15.82
C ALA A 81 11.84 -4.84 17.25
N ASP A 82 12.96 -5.43 17.68
CA ASP A 82 13.13 -5.94 19.05
C ASP A 82 13.31 -4.79 20.05
N VAL A 83 14.09 -3.76 19.70
CA VAL A 83 14.23 -2.53 20.52
C VAL A 83 12.86 -1.88 20.75
N GLN A 84 12.05 -1.76 19.71
CA GLN A 84 10.70 -1.18 19.79
C GLN A 84 9.71 -2.00 20.65
N ARG A 85 9.94 -3.32 20.78
CA ARG A 85 9.15 -4.21 21.65
C ARG A 85 9.48 -3.98 23.13
N GLU A 86 10.74 -3.75 23.46
CA GLU A 86 11.15 -3.45 24.83
C GLU A 86 10.61 -2.08 25.31
N GLU A 87 10.42 -1.14 24.37
CA GLU A 87 9.80 0.17 24.60
C GLU A 87 8.25 0.11 24.59
N GLU A 88 7.62 -1.02 24.91
CA GLU A 88 6.16 -1.13 24.95
C GLU A 88 5.53 -0.19 26.00
N THR A 89 5.17 1.01 25.53
CA THR A 89 4.21 1.92 26.13
C THR A 89 2.86 1.19 26.22
N THR A 90 2.61 0.59 27.38
CA THR A 90 1.26 0.15 27.75
C THR A 90 0.37 1.36 27.59
N GLY A 91 -0.61 1.29 26.67
CA GLY A 91 -1.49 2.41 26.37
C GLY A 91 -1.92 3.10 27.65
N SER A 92 -1.66 4.41 27.74
CA SER A 92 -2.11 5.23 28.85
C SER A 92 -3.57 4.88 29.13
N GLY A 93 -3.97 4.73 30.40
CA GLY A 93 -5.31 4.27 30.80
C GLY A 93 -6.49 5.12 30.28
N ASP A 94 -6.20 6.16 29.50
CA ASP A 94 -7.11 7.05 28.78
C ASP A 94 -7.41 6.60 27.33
N PHE A 95 -6.78 5.53 26.80
CA PHE A 95 -7.07 5.02 25.44
C PHE A 95 -8.30 4.11 25.44
N PRO A 96 -9.43 4.51 24.80
CA PRO A 96 -10.72 3.84 25.01
C PRO A 96 -11.07 2.82 23.92
N PHE A 97 -10.18 2.55 22.96
CA PHE A 97 -10.47 1.71 21.81
C PHE A 97 -9.91 0.30 21.96
N LYS A 98 -10.63 -0.68 21.42
CA LYS A 98 -10.10 -2.01 21.15
C LYS A 98 -9.34 -1.98 19.82
N ILE A 99 -8.12 -2.50 19.81
CA ILE A 99 -7.25 -2.56 18.64
C ILE A 99 -7.42 -3.91 17.94
N GLU A 100 -7.66 -3.89 16.64
CA GLU A 100 -7.65 -5.05 15.76
C GLU A 100 -6.58 -4.85 14.67
N ASP A 101 -5.50 -5.62 14.78
CA ASP A 101 -4.34 -5.55 13.89
C ASP A 101 -4.13 -6.89 13.17
N LYS A 102 -4.09 -6.84 11.85
CA LYS A 102 -3.90 -8.01 10.97
C LYS A 102 -2.54 -7.92 10.27
N PRO A 103 -1.66 -8.94 10.44
CA PRO A 103 -0.41 -9.01 9.68
C PRO A 103 -0.65 -8.99 8.17
N GLY A 104 0.21 -8.29 7.43
CA GLY A 104 0.13 -8.11 5.98
C GLY A 104 -0.78 -6.97 5.53
N HIS A 105 -1.51 -6.32 6.43
CA HIS A 105 -2.30 -5.13 6.13
C HIS A 105 -1.55 -3.86 6.51
N ARG A 106 -1.75 -2.77 5.74
CA ARG A 106 -1.18 -1.44 6.03
C ARG A 106 -2.03 -0.60 7.00
N THR A 107 -3.13 -1.17 7.49
CA THR A 107 -4.10 -0.47 8.35
C THR A 107 -4.35 -1.24 9.64
N VAL A 108 -4.79 -0.51 10.67
CA VAL A 108 -5.23 -1.03 11.96
C VAL A 108 -6.63 -0.52 12.22
N THR A 109 -7.52 -1.38 12.71
CA THR A 109 -8.89 -0.99 13.04
C THR A 109 -9.05 -0.81 14.54
N LEU A 110 -9.44 0.39 14.97
CA LEU A 110 -9.80 0.72 16.34
C LEU A 110 -11.32 0.74 16.47
N THR A 111 -11.87 0.08 17.47
CA THR A 111 -13.32 0.00 17.68
C THR A 111 -13.73 0.38 19.09
N ARG A 112 -14.86 1.07 19.21
CA ARG A 112 -15.46 1.47 20.49
C ARG A 112 -16.97 1.61 20.35
N GLU A 113 -17.71 1.24 21.39
CA GLU A 113 -19.11 1.61 21.54
C GLU A 113 -19.23 2.85 22.45
N TYR A 114 -20.03 3.84 22.04
CA TYR A 114 -20.25 5.06 22.81
C TYR A 114 -21.71 5.50 22.68
N ASN A 115 -22.46 5.53 23.80
CA ASN A 115 -23.86 5.95 23.84
C ASN A 115 -24.77 5.26 22.79
N GLY A 116 -24.50 4.00 22.47
CA GLY A 116 -25.23 3.22 21.47
C GLY A 116 -24.88 3.56 20.02
N GLU A 117 -23.80 4.30 19.80
CA GLU A 117 -23.12 4.47 18.51
C GLU A 117 -21.91 3.54 18.43
N GLN A 118 -21.68 2.97 17.25
CA GLN A 118 -20.47 2.21 16.93
C GLN A 118 -19.46 3.15 16.30
N ILE A 119 -18.30 3.29 16.95
CA ILE A 119 -17.16 4.03 16.42
C ILE A 119 -16.17 3.01 15.85
N ARG A 120 -15.75 3.23 14.62
CA ARG A 120 -14.66 2.52 13.95
C ARG A 120 -13.67 3.57 13.45
N VAL A 121 -12.40 3.40 13.78
CA VAL A 121 -11.31 4.21 13.25
C VAL A 121 -10.39 3.29 12.48
N GLU A 122 -10.16 3.56 11.21
CA GLU A 122 -9.15 2.88 10.43
C GLU A 122 -7.92 3.78 10.36
N VAL A 123 -6.82 3.35 10.96
CA VAL A 123 -5.56 4.09 10.97
C VAL A 123 -4.63 3.47 9.95
N SER A 124 -4.12 4.29 9.04
CA SER A 124 -3.20 3.87 7.99
C SER A 124 -1.76 4.20 8.35
N MET A 125 -0.81 3.45 7.79
CA MET A 125 0.61 3.73 7.97
C MET A 125 0.97 5.14 7.48
N PRO A 126 1.93 5.83 8.12
CA PRO A 126 2.47 7.09 7.62
C PRO A 126 2.88 6.98 6.15
N GLY A 127 2.73 8.07 5.39
CA GLY A 127 3.12 8.13 3.98
C GLY A 127 2.29 7.24 3.03
N SER A 128 1.13 6.72 3.47
CA SER A 128 0.19 5.99 2.61
C SER A 128 -0.86 6.89 1.94
N MET A 129 -0.75 8.22 2.04
CA MET A 129 -1.65 9.14 1.33
C MET A 129 -1.51 8.87 -0.17
N ASP A 130 -2.61 8.45 -0.81
CA ASP A 130 -2.66 8.24 -2.26
C ASP A 130 -2.46 9.60 -2.96
N GLU A 131 -1.41 9.72 -3.78
CA GLU A 131 -1.10 10.88 -4.61
C GLU A 131 -2.10 11.02 -5.79
N HIS A 132 -3.39 11.11 -5.50
CA HIS A 132 -4.43 11.36 -6.47
C HIS A 132 -5.31 12.52 -6.00
N GLU A 133 -4.88 13.75 -6.28
CA GLU A 133 -5.60 14.72 -7.12
C GLU A 133 -4.81 16.05 -7.26
N ASP A 134 -4.58 16.38 -8.53
CA ASP A 134 -4.38 17.69 -9.18
C ASP A 134 -3.11 18.55 -8.96
N ASP A 135 -2.44 18.78 -10.10
CA ASP A 135 -1.40 19.77 -10.37
C ASP A 135 -1.75 21.17 -9.84
N VAL A 136 -1.10 21.66 -8.77
CA VAL A 136 -0.81 23.10 -8.60
C VAL A 136 0.50 23.33 -7.81
N ASP A 137 1.48 23.80 -8.57
CA ASP A 137 2.51 24.80 -8.25
C ASP A 137 3.74 24.41 -7.40
N ASP A 138 4.88 24.46 -8.11
CA ASP A 138 6.24 24.54 -7.61
C ASP A 138 6.40 25.84 -6.81
N ASN A 139 6.25 25.77 -5.50
CA ASN A 139 6.78 26.80 -4.61
C ASN A 139 7.39 26.16 -3.36
N GLU A 140 8.65 26.55 -3.14
CA GLU A 140 9.50 26.22 -1.99
C GLU A 140 8.74 26.23 -0.67
N ASP A 141 8.85 25.12 0.08
CA ASP A 141 9.27 25.18 1.48
C ASP A 141 9.62 23.78 1.97
N GLY A 142 10.88 23.58 2.40
CA GLY A 142 11.40 22.36 3.04
C GLY A 142 10.78 22.05 4.42
N ARG A 143 9.52 22.45 4.61
CA ARG A 143 8.69 22.25 5.79
C ARG A 143 7.66 21.12 5.58
N ASN A 144 7.33 20.81 4.32
CA ASN A 144 6.28 19.84 3.99
C ASN A 144 6.74 18.37 4.17
N GLU A 145 8.03 18.07 3.95
CA GLU A 145 8.55 16.70 4.10
C GLU A 145 8.47 16.20 5.55
N LYS A 146 8.78 17.05 6.54
CA LYS A 146 8.75 16.67 7.97
C LYS A 146 7.34 16.52 8.55
N ALA A 147 6.37 17.26 8.00
CA ALA A 147 4.97 17.15 8.41
C ALA A 147 4.38 15.81 7.98
N ASN A 148 4.76 15.33 6.79
CA ASN A 148 4.35 14.02 6.27
C ASN A 148 5.01 12.85 7.01
N GLU A 149 6.22 13.03 7.53
CA GLU A 149 6.90 12.00 8.34
C GLU A 149 6.21 11.76 9.69
N THR A 150 5.52 12.77 10.24
CA THR A 150 4.97 12.72 11.61
C THR A 150 3.45 12.63 11.67
N SER A 151 2.79 12.48 10.52
CA SER A 151 1.34 12.37 10.43
C SER A 151 0.87 10.96 10.06
N ILE A 152 -0.32 10.61 10.52
CA ILE A 152 -1.00 9.35 10.17
C ILE A 152 -2.38 9.66 9.56
N PRO A 153 -2.69 9.11 8.37
CA PRO A 153 -4.04 9.14 7.85
C PRO A 153 -4.95 8.27 8.71
N LEU A 154 -6.16 8.75 9.00
CA LEU A 154 -7.18 7.95 9.63
C LEU A 154 -8.59 8.27 9.11
N VAL A 155 -9.42 7.23 9.01
CA VAL A 155 -10.83 7.35 8.65
C VAL A 155 -11.66 7.01 9.88
N VAL A 156 -12.48 7.95 10.34
CA VAL A 156 -13.40 7.75 11.47
C VAL A 156 -14.81 7.54 10.96
N THR A 157 -15.37 6.35 11.18
CA THR A 157 -16.78 6.05 10.91
C THR A 157 -17.57 5.99 12.22
N VAL A 158 -18.61 6.81 12.33
CA VAL A 158 -19.57 6.78 13.45
C VAL A 158 -20.93 6.30 12.95
N THR A 159 -21.32 5.09 13.34
CA THR A 159 -22.56 4.44 12.91
C THR A 159 -23.59 4.44 14.02
N LYS A 160 -24.79 4.96 13.73
CA LYS A 160 -25.93 4.94 14.64
C LYS A 160 -26.75 3.66 14.48
N LYS A 161 -27.60 3.36 15.47
CA LYS A 161 -28.55 2.22 15.44
C LYS A 161 -29.47 2.19 14.22
N SER A 162 -29.70 3.33 13.56
CA SER A 162 -30.48 3.40 12.33
C SER A 162 -29.76 2.83 11.10
N GLY A 163 -28.46 2.50 11.21
CA GLY A 163 -27.61 2.15 10.07
C GLY A 163 -27.08 3.35 9.29
N LEU A 164 -27.34 4.58 9.77
CA LEU A 164 -26.77 5.80 9.20
C LEU A 164 -25.38 6.03 9.80
N SER A 165 -24.40 6.31 8.95
CA SER A 165 -23.01 6.49 9.29
C SER A 165 -22.51 7.85 8.87
N LEU A 166 -21.68 8.45 9.73
CA LEU A 166 -20.92 9.65 9.41
C LEU A 166 -19.47 9.24 9.29
N GLU A 167 -18.84 9.56 8.17
CA GLU A 167 -17.45 9.23 7.91
C GLU A 167 -16.62 10.50 7.80
N PHE A 168 -15.48 10.51 8.49
CA PHE A 168 -14.53 11.60 8.49
C PHE A 168 -13.21 11.09 7.96
N SER A 169 -12.67 11.75 6.94
CA SER A 169 -11.27 11.61 6.55
C SER A 169 -10.46 12.60 7.39
N CYS A 170 -9.43 12.12 8.06
CA CYS A 170 -8.63 12.94 8.97
C CYS A 170 -7.14 12.67 8.81
N THR A 171 -6.36 13.69 9.13
CA THR A 171 -4.91 13.61 9.27
C THR A 171 -4.57 13.93 10.72
N ALA A 172 -3.97 12.97 11.42
CA ALA A 172 -3.53 13.17 12.80
C ALA A 172 -2.04 13.47 12.85
N PHE A 173 -1.70 14.52 13.59
CA PHE A 173 -0.36 14.95 13.97
C PHE A 173 -0.16 14.73 15.49
N PRO A 174 1.05 14.86 16.04
CA PRO A 174 1.31 14.66 17.47
C PRO A 174 0.38 15.46 18.39
N ASP A 175 0.11 16.73 18.06
CA ASP A 175 -0.68 17.62 18.93
C ASP A 175 -2.06 18.01 18.37
N GLU A 176 -2.45 17.52 17.18
CA GLU A 176 -3.69 17.94 16.53
C GLU A 176 -4.28 16.87 15.59
N ILE A 177 -5.57 17.00 15.33
CA ILE A 177 -6.28 16.19 14.34
C ILE A 177 -6.99 17.15 13.39
N LEU A 178 -6.64 17.09 12.12
CA LEU A 178 -7.31 17.81 11.04
C LEU A 178 -8.41 16.93 10.46
N ILE A 179 -9.56 17.55 10.15
CA ILE A 179 -10.62 16.91 9.39
C ILE A 179 -10.48 17.41 7.96
N ASP A 180 -10.21 16.48 7.06
CA ASP A 180 -9.96 16.74 5.64
C ASP A 180 -11.28 16.63 4.86
N GLY A 181 -12.13 15.67 5.23
CA GLY A 181 -13.40 15.40 4.56
C GLY A 181 -14.48 14.87 5.49
N LEU A 182 -15.73 15.00 5.05
CA LEU A 182 -16.91 14.55 5.77
C LEU A 182 -17.96 14.02 4.80
N SER A 183 -18.35 12.76 4.93
CA SER A 183 -19.41 12.14 4.12
C SER A 183 -20.46 11.45 5.00
N VAL A 184 -21.66 11.25 4.44
CA VAL A 184 -22.80 10.63 5.14
C VAL A 184 -23.25 9.40 4.36
N ASN A 185 -23.01 8.22 4.94
CA ASN A 185 -23.18 6.96 4.25
C ASN A 185 -24.22 6.08 4.96
N HIS A 186 -24.76 5.09 4.26
CA HIS A 186 -25.65 4.09 4.83
C HIS A 186 -25.16 2.68 4.47
N PRO A 187 -24.20 2.10 5.22
CA PRO A 187 -23.48 0.87 4.84
C PRO A 187 -24.39 -0.34 4.57
N GLU A 188 -25.57 -0.41 5.18
CA GLU A 188 -26.54 -1.50 4.94
C GLU A 188 -27.31 -1.38 3.60
N LYS A 189 -27.25 -0.21 2.93
CA LYS A 189 -27.97 0.06 1.68
C LYS A 189 -27.06 0.09 0.45
N SER A 190 -25.75 0.15 0.64
CA SER A 190 -24.79 0.09 -0.47
C SER A 190 -24.54 -1.36 -0.90
N SER A 191 -25.55 -1.96 -1.53
CA SER A 191 -25.41 -3.30 -2.11
C SER A 191 -24.76 -3.32 -3.49
N SER A 192 -24.46 -2.16 -4.09
CA SER A 192 -23.80 -2.02 -5.39
C SER A 192 -22.81 -0.85 -5.34
N SER A 193 -21.59 -1.06 -5.85
CA SER A 193 -20.53 -0.05 -5.93
C SER A 193 -20.89 1.14 -6.84
N GLU A 194 -21.90 0.96 -7.71
CA GLU A 194 -22.39 1.97 -8.64
C GLU A 194 -23.31 3.00 -7.95
N GLU A 195 -24.08 2.58 -6.94
CA GLU A 195 -24.94 3.49 -6.17
C GLU A 195 -24.14 4.34 -5.17
N GLU A 196 -23.02 3.82 -4.65
CA GLU A 196 -22.07 4.60 -3.82
C GLU A 196 -21.40 5.70 -4.64
N GLN A 197 -20.98 5.43 -5.88
CA GLN A 197 -20.32 6.43 -6.75
C GLN A 197 -21.21 7.60 -7.19
N LEU A 198 -22.53 7.48 -7.03
CA LEU A 198 -23.50 8.52 -7.40
C LEU A 198 -24.03 9.28 -6.18
N ALA A 199 -23.63 8.90 -4.97
CA ALA A 199 -24.00 9.60 -3.75
C ALA A 199 -23.30 10.96 -3.71
N TYR A 200 -23.98 11.95 -3.13
CA TYR A 200 -23.37 13.25 -2.89
C TYR A 200 -22.50 13.16 -1.63
N ASP A 201 -21.18 13.31 -1.82
CA ASP A 201 -20.20 13.18 -0.73
C ASP A 201 -20.15 14.39 0.22
N GLY A 202 -20.84 15.48 -0.13
CA GLY A 202 -20.80 16.73 0.63
C GLY A 202 -19.96 17.81 -0.05
N PRO A 203 -19.99 19.05 0.46
CA PRO A 203 -19.03 20.07 0.05
C PRO A 203 -17.66 19.79 0.69
N ASP A 204 -16.63 20.49 0.22
CA ASP A 204 -15.33 20.49 0.89
C ASP A 204 -15.49 20.92 2.36
N PHE A 205 -14.76 20.27 3.26
CA PHE A 205 -14.91 20.53 4.69
C PHE A 205 -14.61 22.01 5.03
N GLN A 206 -13.68 22.66 4.33
CA GLN A 206 -13.30 24.06 4.54
C GLN A 206 -14.40 25.05 4.12
N GLU A 207 -15.31 24.65 3.23
CA GLU A 207 -16.45 25.48 2.81
C GLU A 207 -17.57 25.51 3.86
N LEU A 208 -17.54 24.61 4.85
CA LEU A 208 -18.49 24.62 5.96
C LEU A 208 -18.29 25.83 6.89
N ASP A 209 -19.41 26.31 7.45
CA ASP A 209 -19.40 27.35 8.47
C ASP A 209 -18.42 27.03 9.61
N GLU A 210 -17.70 28.06 10.09
CA GLU A 210 -16.65 27.90 11.10
C GLU A 210 -17.18 27.26 12.40
N ASN A 211 -18.41 27.60 12.80
CA ASN A 211 -19.01 27.05 14.01
C ASN A 211 -19.42 25.58 13.80
N MET A 212 -19.81 25.22 12.57
CA MET A 212 -20.07 23.83 12.19
C MET A 212 -18.79 22.99 12.22
N ARG A 213 -17.70 23.47 11.61
CA ARG A 213 -16.37 22.80 11.66
C ARG A 213 -15.91 22.59 13.11
N LYS A 214 -15.94 23.64 13.94
CA LYS A 214 -15.60 23.53 15.38
C LYS A 214 -16.47 22.52 16.13
N SER A 215 -17.74 22.41 15.76
CA SER A 215 -18.66 21.45 16.38
C SER A 215 -18.33 20.02 15.99
N PHE A 216 -17.84 19.76 14.77
CA PHE A 216 -17.38 18.44 14.37
C PHE A 216 -16.09 17.99 15.08
N HIS A 217 -15.13 18.89 15.31
CA HIS A 217 -13.98 18.57 16.15
C HIS A 217 -14.42 18.15 17.57
N LYS A 218 -15.32 18.91 18.21
CA LYS A 218 -15.88 18.55 19.52
C LYS A 218 -16.66 17.23 19.50
N PHE A 219 -17.34 16.93 18.38
CA PHE A 219 -18.05 15.69 18.18
C PHE A 219 -17.10 14.48 18.17
N LEU A 220 -15.96 14.58 17.48
CA LEU A 220 -14.92 13.55 17.47
C LEU A 220 -14.22 13.41 18.83
N GLU A 221 -13.89 14.54 19.47
CA GLU A 221 -13.25 14.58 20.79
C GLU A 221 -14.10 13.87 21.85
N ALA A 222 -15.41 14.12 21.87
CA ALA A 222 -16.35 13.45 22.79
C ALA A 222 -16.41 11.92 22.60
N ARG A 223 -15.98 11.41 21.44
CA ARG A 223 -15.93 9.98 21.12
C ARG A 223 -14.56 9.36 21.38
N GLY A 224 -13.60 10.17 21.82
CA GLY A 224 -12.24 9.73 22.16
C GLY A 224 -11.22 9.92 21.03
N ILE A 225 -11.60 10.55 19.92
CA ILE A 225 -10.67 10.95 18.85
C ILE A 225 -10.15 12.34 19.20
N LYS A 226 -9.04 12.39 19.94
CA LYS A 226 -8.47 13.62 20.52
C LYS A 226 -6.94 13.63 20.42
N PRO A 227 -6.28 14.80 20.48
CA PRO A 227 -4.82 14.87 20.42
C PRO A 227 -4.10 14.01 21.47
N SER A 228 -4.67 13.79 22.66
CA SER A 228 -3.99 12.96 23.66
C SER A 228 -3.85 11.47 23.31
N VAL A 229 -4.48 11.00 22.22
CA VAL A 229 -4.35 9.62 21.73
C VAL A 229 -3.56 9.50 20.42
N THR A 230 -3.18 10.61 19.77
CA THR A 230 -2.48 10.60 18.48
C THR A 230 -1.06 10.08 18.60
N ASP A 231 -0.32 10.48 19.64
CA ASP A 231 1.03 9.96 19.91
C ASP A 231 1.04 8.43 20.01
N PHE A 232 0.10 7.87 20.76
CA PHE A 232 -0.05 6.41 20.87
C PHE A 232 -0.35 5.76 19.53
N MET A 233 -1.26 6.35 18.73
CA MET A 233 -1.60 5.83 17.41
C MET A 233 -0.37 5.87 16.48
N TYR A 234 0.38 6.98 16.49
CA TYR A 234 1.59 7.14 15.70
C TYR A 234 2.66 6.11 16.09
N GLU A 235 2.99 6.00 17.39
CA GLU A 235 3.93 5.00 17.90
C GLU A 235 3.50 3.57 17.52
N TYR A 236 2.21 3.25 17.67
CA TYR A 236 1.68 1.94 17.30
C TYR A 236 1.88 1.65 15.81
N MET A 237 1.61 2.64 14.95
CA MET A 237 1.76 2.49 13.50
C MET A 237 3.21 2.39 13.05
N MET A 238 4.14 3.11 13.68
CA MET A 238 5.58 2.94 13.42
C MET A 238 6.05 1.53 13.78
N LYS A 239 5.63 1.02 14.94
CA LYS A 239 5.93 -0.36 15.33
C LYS A 239 5.33 -1.38 14.37
N LYS A 240 4.11 -1.12 13.88
CA LYS A 240 3.49 -1.95 12.86
C LYS A 240 4.30 -1.92 11.56
N ASP A 241 4.74 -0.77 11.09
CA ASP A 241 5.53 -0.62 9.87
C ASP A 241 6.81 -1.47 9.91
N SER A 242 7.57 -1.39 11.01
CA SER A 242 8.76 -2.23 11.22
C SER A 242 8.44 -3.73 11.22
N ARG A 243 7.32 -4.15 11.86
CA ARG A 243 6.88 -5.56 11.86
C ARG A 243 6.47 -6.04 10.46
N GLU A 244 5.75 -5.21 9.70
CA GLU A 244 5.31 -5.54 8.34
C GLU A 244 6.48 -5.58 7.36
N TYR A 245 7.46 -4.68 7.50
CA TYR A 245 8.69 -4.71 6.71
C TYR A 245 9.46 -6.02 6.91
N LEU A 246 9.63 -6.44 8.17
CA LEU A 246 10.27 -7.71 8.50
C LEU A 246 9.49 -8.91 7.93
N LEU A 247 8.15 -8.88 7.99
CA LEU A 247 7.31 -9.91 7.39
C LEU A 247 7.47 -9.95 5.86
N TRP A 248 7.50 -8.79 5.22
CA TRP A 248 7.71 -8.66 3.78
C TRP A 248 9.07 -9.22 3.35
N LEU A 249 10.16 -8.89 4.05
CA LEU A 249 11.49 -9.43 3.77
C LEU A 249 11.53 -10.96 3.87
N LYS A 250 10.88 -11.53 4.90
CA LYS A 250 10.77 -13.00 5.06
C LYS A 250 10.01 -13.64 3.90
N ASN A 251 8.91 -13.02 3.45
CA ASN A 251 8.15 -13.50 2.31
C ASN A 251 8.94 -13.38 1.00
N LEU A 252 9.68 -12.28 0.82
CA LEU A 252 10.56 -12.07 -0.34
C LEU A 252 11.67 -13.12 -0.38
N LYS A 253 12.30 -13.41 0.76
CA LYS A 253 13.30 -14.48 0.87
C LYS A 253 12.71 -15.82 0.47
N ASN A 254 11.53 -16.17 0.99
CA ASN A 254 10.87 -17.43 0.67
C ASN A 254 10.60 -17.58 -0.83
N PHE A 255 10.16 -16.51 -1.48
CA PHE A 255 9.92 -16.50 -2.93
C PHE A 255 11.19 -16.76 -3.76
N ILE A 256 12.34 -16.22 -3.36
CA ILE A 256 13.61 -16.42 -4.09
C ILE A 256 14.17 -17.83 -3.86
N GLN A 257 13.77 -18.49 -2.77
CA GLN A 257 14.20 -19.85 -2.44
C GLN A 257 13.35 -20.95 -3.08
N GLU A 258 12.21 -20.62 -3.69
CA GLU A 258 11.32 -21.55 -4.41
C GLU A 258 11.88 -21.99 -5.77
#